data_AF-A0A7S3ZQ40-F1
#
_entry.id   AF-A0A7S3ZQ40-F1
#
_cell.length_a   1.000
_cell.length_b   1.000
_cell.length_c   1.000
_cell.angle_alpha   90.00
_cell.angle_beta   90.00
_cell.angle_gamma   90.00
#
_symmetry.space_group_name_H-M   'P 1'
#
loop_
_entity.id
_entity.type
_entity.pdbx_description
1 polymer ?
#
loop_
_entity_poly.entity_id
_entity_poly.type
_entity_poly.pdbx_seq_one_letter_code
_entity_poly.pdbx_strand_id
1 'polypeptide(L)'
;MRRLLPNLAAKIDGRACEGLRTRGYAIVDGFLGETWCHLLRDDIITLAERRLLGRNATHLVRRGTTSLLVKNNIFETEIGAHEEARVNAPHLATLYNDRTLRERLRACVGGPLRSQSLKVQLNHGSGGCFPLHFDGDPSLDDRVITAVLYLNPDWSDADGGHLQLVPFPETPVDVAPLFDRLVLFASHDTLHRALPAQNVRFCVTLWFYRTQPGGGAAVADETKAERRLMARYAYREAWGRSIRESHAPGEALDAALSDHASDTLKIAEALKARGVDLAELDAMIIK
;
A
#
# COMPACT_ATOMS: atom_id res chain seq x y z
N MET A 1 26.81 -18.74 8.61
CA MET A 1 25.75 -19.00 9.61
C MET A 1 24.45 -18.41 9.11
N ARG A 2 23.39 -19.21 8.98
CA ARG A 2 22.04 -18.70 8.64
C ARG A 2 21.54 -17.92 9.86
N ARG A 3 21.42 -16.59 9.76
CA ARG A 3 20.89 -15.78 10.86
C ARG A 3 19.40 -16.09 11.03
N LEU A 4 18.95 -16.20 12.27
CA LEU A 4 17.53 -16.46 12.56
C LEU A 4 16.73 -15.17 12.40
N LEU A 5 15.53 -15.28 11.82
CA LEU A 5 14.59 -14.17 11.72
C LEU A 5 14.16 -13.77 13.14
N PRO A 6 14.07 -12.48 13.49
CA PRO A 6 13.54 -12.06 14.78
C PRO A 6 12.09 -12.50 14.93
N ASN A 7 11.63 -12.63 16.18
CA ASN A 7 10.22 -12.88 16.46
C ASN A 7 9.40 -11.61 16.11
N LEU A 8 8.80 -11.60 14.92
CA LEU A 8 8.05 -10.45 14.42
C LEU A 8 6.78 -10.20 15.25
N ALA A 9 6.19 -11.25 15.84
CA ALA A 9 5.02 -11.11 16.69
C ALA A 9 5.32 -10.26 17.93
N ALA A 10 6.51 -10.41 18.52
CA ALA A 10 6.91 -9.66 19.71
C ALA A 10 7.08 -8.15 19.45
N LYS A 11 7.21 -7.75 18.17
CA LYS A 11 7.40 -6.36 17.76
C LYS A 11 6.11 -5.59 17.58
N ILE A 12 4.98 -6.29 17.48
CA ILE A 12 3.66 -5.66 17.40
C ILE A 12 3.05 -5.65 18.81
N ASP A 13 3.26 -4.56 19.54
CA ASP A 13 2.75 -4.42 20.90
C ASP A 13 1.24 -4.13 20.96
N GLY A 14 0.71 -3.92 22.18
CA GLY A 14 -0.70 -3.58 22.37
C GLY A 14 -1.09 -2.23 21.75
N ARG A 15 -0.15 -1.26 21.72
CA ARG A 15 -0.38 0.07 21.15
C ARG A 15 -0.52 0.02 19.63
N ALA A 16 0.29 -0.80 18.97
CA ALA A 16 0.17 -1.05 17.53
C ALA A 16 -1.17 -1.73 17.18
N CYS A 17 -1.57 -2.75 17.95
CA CYS A 17 -2.90 -3.36 17.76
C CYS A 17 -4.05 -2.35 17.98
N GLU A 18 -3.96 -1.52 19.03
CA GLU A 18 -4.97 -0.50 19.33
C GLU A 18 -5.04 0.55 18.22
N GLY A 19 -3.89 1.04 17.74
CA GLY A 19 -3.81 1.99 16.64
C GLY A 19 -4.46 1.46 15.36
N LEU A 20 -4.18 0.20 15.00
CA LEU A 20 -4.84 -0.46 13.88
C LEU A 20 -6.36 -0.53 14.03
N ARG A 21 -6.86 -0.84 15.23
CA ARG A 21 -8.30 -0.96 15.49
C ARG A 21 -9.02 0.39 15.50
N THR A 22 -8.40 1.42 16.04
CA THR A 22 -9.07 2.72 16.28
C THR A 22 -8.83 3.73 15.18
N ARG A 23 -7.59 3.83 14.68
CA ARG A 23 -7.20 4.82 13.66
C ARG A 23 -7.10 4.20 12.26
N GLY A 24 -7.15 2.87 12.16
CA GLY A 24 -6.94 2.15 10.91
C GLY A 24 -5.48 1.94 10.53
N TYR A 25 -4.52 2.45 11.31
CA TYR A 25 -3.09 2.29 11.04
C TYR A 25 -2.21 2.28 12.32
N ALA A 26 -1.01 1.73 12.19
CA ALA A 26 0.04 1.76 13.21
C ALA A 26 1.42 1.90 12.57
N ILE A 27 2.35 2.50 13.31
CA ILE A 27 3.76 2.68 12.91
C ILE A 27 4.62 2.02 13.98
N VAL A 28 5.57 1.20 13.56
CA VAL A 28 6.48 0.45 14.44
C VAL A 28 7.91 0.66 13.94
N ASP A 29 8.72 1.34 14.74
CA ASP A 29 10.15 1.52 14.48
C ASP A 29 10.97 0.40 15.11
N GLY A 30 12.14 0.09 14.54
CA GLY A 30 13.01 -0.96 15.06
C GLY A 30 12.40 -2.36 14.91
N PHE A 31 11.61 -2.58 13.86
CA PHE A 31 10.77 -3.76 13.69
C PHE A 31 11.61 -5.03 13.50
N LEU A 32 12.47 -5.04 12.49
CA LEU A 32 13.24 -6.19 12.03
C LEU A 32 14.69 -6.17 12.53
N GLY A 33 15.23 -4.99 12.81
CA GLY A 33 16.62 -4.78 13.21
C GLY A 33 17.56 -4.62 12.02
N GLU A 34 18.58 -3.79 12.23
CA GLU A 34 19.49 -3.28 11.20
C GLU A 34 20.08 -4.37 10.29
N THR A 35 20.59 -5.45 10.89
CA THR A 35 21.19 -6.57 10.13
C THR A 35 20.21 -7.16 9.11
N TRP A 36 18.97 -7.43 9.52
CA TRP A 36 18.00 -8.05 8.62
C TRP A 36 17.50 -7.06 7.58
N CYS A 37 17.35 -5.78 7.91
CA CYS A 37 17.01 -4.76 6.94
C CYS A 37 18.06 -4.65 5.81
N HIS A 38 19.35 -4.73 6.14
CA HIS A 38 20.41 -4.79 5.12
C HIS A 38 20.31 -6.06 4.27
N LEU A 39 20.11 -7.24 4.87
CA LEU A 39 19.95 -8.48 4.12
C LEU A 39 18.76 -8.45 3.15
N LEU A 40 17.62 -7.87 3.55
CA LEU A 40 16.48 -7.69 2.66
C LEU A 40 16.78 -6.68 1.54
N ARG A 41 17.52 -5.62 1.83
CA ARG A 41 17.93 -4.63 0.83
C ARG A 41 18.87 -5.24 -0.21
N ASP A 42 19.85 -6.03 0.23
CA ASP A 42 20.80 -6.75 -0.62
C ASP A 42 20.10 -7.76 -1.54
N ASP A 43 19.08 -8.46 -1.01
CA ASP A 43 18.22 -9.32 -1.81
C ASP A 43 17.50 -8.53 -2.92
N ILE A 44 16.92 -7.35 -2.63
CA ILE A 44 16.26 -6.50 -3.64
C ILE A 44 17.26 -6.01 -4.69
N ILE A 45 18.46 -5.60 -4.28
CA ILE A 45 19.55 -5.20 -5.18
C ILE A 45 19.92 -6.36 -6.11
N THR A 46 20.09 -7.57 -5.55
CA THR A 46 20.40 -8.78 -6.32
C THR A 46 19.33 -9.08 -7.36
N LEU A 47 18.04 -8.94 -7.00
CA LEU A 47 16.93 -9.11 -7.94
C LEU A 47 16.98 -8.06 -9.06
N ALA A 48 17.30 -6.81 -8.74
CA ALA A 48 17.42 -5.73 -9.72
C ALA A 48 18.58 -5.99 -10.70
N GLU A 49 19.77 -6.34 -10.20
CA GLU A 49 20.96 -6.65 -11.02
C GLU A 49 20.73 -7.83 -11.96
N ARG A 50 19.95 -8.83 -11.50
CA ARG A 50 19.54 -9.99 -12.29
C ARG A 50 18.34 -9.73 -13.21
N ARG A 51 17.82 -8.51 -13.25
CA ARG A 51 16.65 -8.10 -14.06
C ARG A 51 15.38 -8.89 -13.73
N LEU A 52 15.22 -9.25 -12.45
CA LEU A 52 14.04 -9.95 -11.92
C LEU A 52 12.97 -9.01 -11.37
N LEU A 53 13.16 -7.69 -11.50
CA LEU A 53 12.15 -6.68 -11.21
C LEU A 53 11.54 -6.15 -12.52
N GLY A 54 10.21 -6.20 -12.64
CA GLY A 54 9.46 -5.60 -13.74
C GLY A 54 9.05 -4.16 -13.42
N ARG A 55 8.70 -3.37 -14.44
CA ARG A 55 8.15 -2.01 -14.22
C ARG A 55 6.79 -2.14 -13.52
N ASN A 56 6.58 -1.40 -12.44
CA ASN A 56 5.28 -1.36 -11.78
C ASN A 56 4.25 -0.68 -12.70
N ALA A 57 3.11 -1.32 -12.90
CA ALA A 57 2.03 -0.80 -13.72
C ALA A 57 0.65 -1.15 -13.13
N THR A 58 -0.32 -0.25 -13.32
CA THR A 58 -1.74 -0.59 -13.09
C THR A 58 -2.30 -1.11 -14.41
N HIS A 59 -2.98 -2.26 -14.37
CA HIS A 59 -3.71 -2.80 -15.50
C HIS A 59 -5.05 -2.05 -15.65
N LEU A 60 -5.21 -1.31 -16.74
CA LEU A 60 -6.48 -0.67 -17.10
C LEU A 60 -7.21 -1.56 -18.08
N VAL A 61 -8.32 -2.16 -17.65
CA VAL A 61 -9.13 -3.04 -18.50
C VAL A 61 -10.33 -2.27 -19.03
N ARG A 62 -10.40 -2.09 -20.35
CA ARG A 62 -11.51 -1.40 -21.03
C ARG A 62 -11.97 -2.20 -22.25
N ARG A 63 -13.26 -2.55 -22.28
CA ARG A 63 -13.92 -3.21 -23.43
C ARG A 63 -13.15 -4.43 -23.98
N GLY A 64 -12.54 -5.23 -23.09
CA GLY A 64 -11.75 -6.41 -23.45
C GLY A 64 -10.29 -6.15 -23.82
N THR A 65 -9.84 -4.89 -23.83
CA THR A 65 -8.43 -4.51 -24.02
C THR A 65 -7.80 -4.12 -22.69
N THR A 66 -6.57 -4.58 -22.45
CA THR A 66 -5.78 -4.19 -21.28
C THR A 66 -4.66 -3.25 -21.71
N SER A 67 -4.63 -2.04 -21.14
CA SER A 67 -3.48 -1.14 -21.24
C SER A 67 -2.73 -1.06 -19.90
N LEU A 68 -1.46 -0.70 -19.95
CA LEU A 68 -0.61 -0.56 -18.77
C LEU A 68 -0.39 0.92 -18.44
N LEU A 69 -0.83 1.32 -17.26
CA LEU A 69 -0.51 2.61 -16.69
C LEU A 69 0.75 2.46 -15.82
N VAL A 70 1.90 2.69 -16.43
CA VAL A 70 3.22 2.42 -15.83
C VAL A 70 3.64 3.57 -14.91
N LYS A 71 4.15 3.22 -13.72
CA LYS A 71 4.62 4.20 -12.73
C LYS A 71 6.04 4.62 -13.07
N ASN A 72 6.33 5.91 -12.90
CA ASN A 72 7.64 6.46 -13.22
C ASN A 72 8.70 5.92 -12.24
N ASN A 73 9.80 5.38 -12.77
CA ASN A 73 11.00 4.94 -12.02
C ASN A 73 10.79 3.83 -10.97
N ILE A 74 9.66 3.13 -10.99
CA ILE A 74 9.32 2.12 -9.99
C ILE A 74 9.30 0.72 -10.60
N PHE A 75 9.99 -0.20 -9.92
CA PHE A 75 10.14 -1.59 -10.29
C PHE A 75 9.74 -2.50 -9.13
N GLU A 76 9.21 -3.68 -9.44
CA GLU A 76 8.70 -4.61 -8.45
C GLU A 76 8.78 -6.07 -8.88
N THR A 77 8.63 -6.96 -7.90
CA THR A 77 8.31 -8.37 -8.15
C THR A 77 7.59 -8.97 -6.93
N GLU A 78 6.76 -9.98 -7.16
CA GLU A 78 6.10 -10.72 -6.10
C GLU A 78 6.86 -12.03 -5.80
N ILE A 79 7.40 -12.14 -4.59
CA ILE A 79 8.28 -13.24 -4.18
C ILE A 79 7.52 -14.58 -4.17
N GLY A 80 6.23 -14.57 -3.83
CA GLY A 80 5.38 -15.77 -3.87
C GLY A 80 5.11 -16.30 -5.29
N ALA A 81 5.11 -15.42 -6.29
CA ALA A 81 4.72 -15.77 -7.66
C ALA A 81 5.87 -16.34 -8.50
N HIS A 82 7.13 -16.01 -8.18
CA HIS A 82 8.28 -16.33 -9.02
C HIS A 82 9.32 -17.18 -8.27
N GLU A 83 9.53 -18.42 -8.71
CA GLU A 83 10.54 -19.31 -8.12
C GLU A 83 11.95 -18.74 -8.23
N GLU A 84 12.30 -18.19 -9.39
CA GLU A 84 13.60 -17.58 -9.63
C GLU A 84 13.87 -16.40 -8.67
N ALA A 85 12.85 -15.59 -8.36
CA ALA A 85 12.97 -14.53 -7.37
C ALA A 85 13.25 -15.11 -5.97
N ARG A 86 12.58 -16.20 -5.56
CA ARG A 86 12.84 -16.85 -4.26
C ARG A 86 14.24 -17.42 -4.14
N VAL A 87 14.77 -17.99 -5.24
CA VAL A 87 16.11 -18.57 -5.27
C VAL A 87 17.18 -17.49 -5.12
N ASN A 88 16.99 -16.34 -5.77
CA ASN A 88 17.95 -15.23 -5.76
C ASN A 88 17.79 -14.27 -4.58
N ALA A 89 16.72 -14.41 -3.79
CA ALA A 89 16.45 -13.59 -2.62
C ALA A 89 16.07 -14.44 -1.39
N PRO A 90 17.05 -15.13 -0.77
CA PRO A 90 16.79 -16.10 0.29
C PRO A 90 16.26 -15.47 1.59
N HIS A 91 16.57 -14.22 1.88
CA HIS A 91 16.10 -13.51 3.07
C HIS A 91 14.65 -13.04 2.88
N LEU A 92 14.32 -12.51 1.71
CA LEU A 92 12.93 -12.21 1.33
C LEU A 92 12.07 -13.49 1.28
N ALA A 93 12.61 -14.59 0.77
CA ALA A 93 11.94 -15.89 0.80
C ALA A 93 11.73 -16.39 2.25
N THR A 94 12.69 -16.13 3.15
CA THR A 94 12.54 -16.45 4.58
C THR A 94 11.42 -15.62 5.21
N LEU A 95 11.41 -14.30 4.98
CA LEU A 95 10.35 -13.40 5.46
C LEU A 95 8.97 -13.77 4.87
N TYR A 96 8.90 -14.12 3.58
CA TYR A 96 7.68 -14.55 2.92
C TYR A 96 7.08 -15.81 3.56
N ASN A 97 7.92 -16.73 4.03
CA ASN A 97 7.48 -17.98 4.64
C ASN A 97 7.14 -17.86 6.13
N ASP A 98 7.62 -16.80 6.80
CA ASP A 98 7.30 -16.54 8.20
C ASP A 98 5.80 -16.27 8.40
N ARG A 99 5.24 -16.79 9.51
CA ARG A 99 3.83 -16.63 9.86
C ARG A 99 3.60 -15.89 11.17
N THR A 100 4.67 -15.56 11.90
CA THR A 100 4.56 -14.98 13.24
C THR A 100 3.88 -13.62 13.22
N LEU A 101 4.21 -12.76 12.25
CA LEU A 101 3.55 -11.47 12.06
C LEU A 101 2.05 -11.66 11.76
N ARG A 102 1.70 -12.59 10.87
CA ARG A 102 0.30 -12.87 10.51
C ARG A 102 -0.52 -13.34 11.71
N GLU A 103 0.04 -14.24 12.52
CA GLU A 103 -0.63 -14.75 13.72
C GLU A 103 -0.87 -13.64 14.75
N ARG A 104 0.10 -12.73 14.90
CA ARG A 104 -0.05 -11.57 15.78
C ARG A 104 -1.10 -10.59 15.27
N LEU A 105 -1.09 -10.27 13.97
CA LEU A 105 -2.08 -9.39 13.36
C LEU A 105 -3.49 -10.00 13.41
N ARG A 106 -3.62 -11.33 13.26
CA ARG A 106 -4.89 -12.06 13.44
C ARG A 106 -5.48 -11.78 14.81
N ALA A 107 -4.66 -11.78 15.86
CA ALA A 107 -5.07 -11.46 17.21
C ALA A 107 -5.44 -9.96 17.37
N CYS A 108 -4.73 -9.04 16.70
CA CYS A 108 -5.06 -7.61 16.75
C CYS A 108 -6.42 -7.29 16.13
N VAL A 109 -6.76 -7.89 14.98
CA VAL A 109 -7.93 -7.50 14.16
C VAL A 109 -9.19 -8.32 14.42
N GLY A 110 -9.13 -9.34 15.27
CA GLY A 110 -10.32 -10.11 15.69
C GLY A 110 -10.98 -10.94 14.58
N GLY A 111 -10.21 -11.44 13.61
CA GLY A 111 -10.72 -12.26 12.50
C GLY A 111 -9.63 -13.10 11.83
N PRO A 112 -10.00 -14.12 11.02
CA PRO A 112 -9.01 -14.99 10.39
C PRO A 112 -8.13 -14.22 9.40
N LEU A 113 -6.83 -14.51 9.46
CA LEU A 113 -5.85 -14.18 8.42
C LEU A 113 -5.21 -15.50 7.98
N ARG A 114 -5.53 -15.98 6.78
CA ARG A 114 -5.23 -17.35 6.32
C ARG A 114 -4.10 -17.45 5.32
N SER A 115 -3.83 -16.39 4.58
CA SER A 115 -2.73 -16.33 3.63
C SER A 115 -2.01 -14.97 3.70
N GLN A 116 -0.85 -14.91 3.06
CA GLN A 116 -0.12 -13.68 2.86
C GLN A 116 0.61 -13.71 1.53
N SER A 117 0.85 -12.54 0.96
CA SER A 117 1.76 -12.33 -0.17
C SER A 117 2.86 -11.35 0.24
N LEU A 118 3.95 -11.35 -0.52
CA LEU A 118 5.07 -10.44 -0.31
C LEU A 118 5.54 -9.90 -1.64
N LYS A 119 5.51 -8.58 -1.77
CA LYS A 119 6.00 -7.84 -2.92
C LYS A 119 7.17 -6.96 -2.50
N VAL A 120 8.17 -6.87 -3.34
CA VAL A 120 9.27 -5.92 -3.17
C VAL A 120 9.19 -4.82 -4.20
N GLN A 121 9.69 -3.65 -3.83
CA GLN A 121 9.67 -2.49 -4.69
C GLN A 121 10.98 -1.71 -4.57
N LEU A 122 11.52 -1.34 -5.74
CA LEU A 122 12.62 -0.43 -5.92
C LEU A 122 12.12 0.79 -6.70
N ASN A 123 12.14 1.95 -6.06
CA ASN A 123 11.94 3.23 -6.71
C ASN A 123 13.30 3.90 -6.89
N HIS A 124 13.71 4.20 -8.13
CA HIS A 124 15.00 4.84 -8.40
C HIS A 124 15.05 6.33 -8.05
N GLY A 125 13.96 6.91 -7.53
CA GLY A 125 13.87 8.33 -7.18
C GLY A 125 13.37 9.17 -8.35
N SER A 126 13.89 10.40 -8.46
CA SER A 126 13.52 11.36 -9.52
C SER A 126 12.01 11.56 -9.65
N GLY A 127 11.33 11.67 -8.52
CA GLY A 127 9.89 11.93 -8.42
C GLY A 127 8.98 10.71 -8.52
N GLY A 128 9.51 9.49 -8.58
CA GLY A 128 8.68 8.27 -8.59
C GLY A 128 7.72 8.23 -7.39
N CYS A 129 6.44 7.99 -7.64
CA CYS A 129 5.36 8.03 -6.64
C CYS A 129 4.18 7.11 -7.01
N PHE A 130 3.20 7.04 -6.11
CA PHE A 130 1.96 6.30 -6.31
C PHE A 130 0.77 7.24 -6.14
N PRO A 131 -0.31 7.07 -6.94
CA PRO A 131 -1.52 7.86 -6.77
C PRO A 131 -2.21 7.50 -5.44
N LEU A 132 -3.17 8.33 -5.04
CA LEU A 132 -4.13 7.95 -4.00
C LEU A 132 -4.86 6.67 -4.42
N HIS A 133 -4.98 5.74 -3.48
CA HIS A 133 -5.72 4.50 -3.65
C HIS A 133 -6.05 3.84 -2.31
N PHE A 134 -6.96 2.87 -2.37
CA PHE A 134 -7.06 1.82 -1.36
C PHE A 134 -6.32 0.60 -1.89
N ASP A 135 -5.76 -0.19 -0.99
CA ASP A 135 -4.89 -1.30 -1.39
C ASP A 135 -5.69 -2.51 -1.86
N GLY A 136 -6.95 -2.62 -1.45
CA GLY A 136 -7.88 -3.60 -1.97
C GLY A 136 -9.28 -3.04 -2.19
N ASP A 137 -10.05 -3.76 -2.99
CA ASP A 137 -11.47 -3.50 -3.19
C ASP A 137 -12.25 -4.63 -2.49
N PRO A 138 -13.11 -4.33 -1.50
CA PRO A 138 -13.92 -5.33 -0.81
C PRO A 138 -14.76 -6.22 -1.73
N SER A 139 -15.09 -5.75 -2.95
CA SER A 139 -15.84 -6.53 -3.93
C SER A 139 -14.98 -7.50 -4.75
N LEU A 140 -13.67 -7.29 -4.80
CA LEU A 140 -12.74 -8.04 -5.65
C LEU A 140 -11.72 -8.86 -4.85
N ASP A 141 -11.38 -8.44 -3.62
CA ASP A 141 -10.43 -9.13 -2.77
C ASP A 141 -10.79 -9.06 -1.27
N ASP A 142 -10.21 -9.98 -0.52
CA ASP A 142 -10.42 -10.16 0.91
C ASP A 142 -9.19 -9.77 1.74
N ARG A 143 -8.37 -8.86 1.20
CA ARG A 143 -7.20 -8.32 1.88
C ARG A 143 -7.63 -7.52 3.10
N VAL A 144 -7.00 -7.77 4.25
CA VAL A 144 -7.37 -7.14 5.52
C VAL A 144 -6.34 -6.11 5.94
N ILE A 145 -5.06 -6.50 5.99
CA ILE A 145 -3.97 -5.63 6.45
C ILE A 145 -2.89 -5.54 5.39
N THR A 146 -2.43 -4.31 5.15
CA THR A 146 -1.19 -4.01 4.46
C THR A 146 -0.10 -3.70 5.49
N ALA A 147 1.09 -4.25 5.26
CA ALA A 147 2.28 -3.99 6.04
C ALA A 147 3.42 -3.55 5.10
N VAL A 148 3.87 -2.29 5.23
CA VAL A 148 4.97 -1.74 4.43
C VAL A 148 6.19 -1.57 5.34
N LEU A 149 7.25 -2.32 5.06
CA LEU A 149 8.54 -2.20 5.72
C LEU A 149 9.49 -1.37 4.85
N TYR A 150 10.05 -0.33 5.44
CA TYR A 150 11.02 0.56 4.79
C TYR A 150 12.47 0.18 5.09
N LEU A 151 13.30 0.27 4.05
CA LEU A 151 14.68 -0.18 4.07
C LEU A 151 15.63 0.95 3.62
N ASN A 152 15.36 2.20 4.01
CA ASN A 152 16.12 3.38 3.56
C ASN A 152 16.97 4.01 4.69
N PRO A 153 18.29 3.72 4.75
CA PRO A 153 19.18 4.35 5.73
C PRO A 153 19.36 5.83 5.42
N ASP A 154 19.66 6.62 6.46
CA ASP A 154 20.00 8.05 6.36
C ASP A 154 18.97 8.91 5.63
N TRP A 155 17.67 8.56 5.76
CA TRP A 155 16.58 9.29 5.12
C TRP A 155 16.25 10.60 5.84
N SER A 156 16.06 11.67 5.09
CA SER A 156 15.67 12.99 5.55
C SER A 156 14.33 13.43 4.94
N ASP A 157 13.69 14.44 5.52
CA ASP A 157 12.42 14.97 5.00
C ASP A 157 12.56 15.52 3.57
N ALA A 158 13.73 16.05 3.22
CA ALA A 158 14.02 16.60 1.89
C ALA A 158 14.04 15.53 0.78
N ASP A 159 14.23 14.26 1.14
CA ASP A 159 14.25 13.15 0.19
C ASP A 159 12.85 12.78 -0.34
N GLY A 160 11.80 13.29 0.31
CA GLY A 160 10.41 13.00 -0.03
C GLY A 160 10.04 11.54 0.24
N GLY A 161 9.24 10.93 -0.65
CA GLY A 161 8.95 9.49 -0.59
C GLY A 161 8.07 9.01 0.57
N HIS A 162 7.50 9.96 1.33
CA HIS A 162 6.60 9.68 2.45
C HIS A 162 5.40 8.85 2.01
N LEU A 163 4.92 7.96 2.88
CA LEU A 163 3.60 7.38 2.76
C LEU A 163 2.61 8.33 3.42
N GLN A 164 1.76 8.96 2.63
CA GLN A 164 0.65 9.76 3.13
C GLN A 164 -0.53 8.84 3.38
N LEU A 165 -0.88 8.67 4.64
CA LEU A 165 -2.10 7.99 5.09
C LEU A 165 -3.20 9.04 5.23
N VAL A 166 -4.41 8.70 4.78
CA VAL A 166 -5.59 9.56 4.85
C VAL A 166 -6.68 8.81 5.64
N PRO A 167 -6.58 8.81 6.99
CA PRO A 167 -7.57 8.19 7.87
C PRO A 167 -8.89 9.00 7.91
N PHE A 168 -9.55 9.17 6.77
CA PHE A 168 -10.74 10.01 6.62
C PHE A 168 -11.80 9.71 7.69
N PRO A 169 -12.39 10.66 8.43
CA PRO A 169 -12.32 12.10 8.19
C PRO A 169 -11.18 12.83 8.89
N GLU A 170 -10.23 12.12 9.52
CA GLU A 170 -9.08 12.74 10.16
C GLU A 170 -8.10 13.33 9.14
N THR A 171 -7.26 14.25 9.60
CA THR A 171 -6.21 14.90 8.80
C THR A 171 -5.21 13.86 8.25
N PRO A 172 -4.71 14.04 7.01
CA PRO A 172 -3.64 13.21 6.48
C PRO A 172 -2.40 13.18 7.36
N VAL A 173 -1.72 12.03 7.37
CA VAL A 173 -0.49 11.80 8.14
C VAL A 173 0.59 11.32 7.19
N ASP A 174 1.67 12.10 7.10
CA ASP A 174 2.84 11.73 6.30
C ASP A 174 3.82 10.93 7.15
N VAL A 175 4.18 9.74 6.66
CA VAL A 175 5.11 8.83 7.33
C VAL A 175 6.39 8.72 6.53
N ALA A 176 7.49 9.25 7.08
CA ALA A 176 8.81 9.16 6.46
C ALA A 176 9.22 7.67 6.30
N PRO A 177 9.78 7.26 5.14
CA PRO A 177 10.12 5.88 4.85
C PRO A 177 11.46 5.47 5.48
N LEU A 178 11.59 5.66 6.79
CA LEU A 178 12.84 5.46 7.53
C LEU A 178 13.28 4.00 7.56
N PHE A 179 14.58 3.76 7.70
CA PHE A 179 15.13 2.42 7.88
C PHE A 179 14.48 1.70 9.05
N ASP A 180 14.09 0.44 8.84
CA ASP A 180 13.49 -0.43 9.86
C ASP A 180 12.16 0.06 10.44
N ARG A 181 11.46 0.93 9.71
CA ARG A 181 10.09 1.36 10.01
C ARG A 181 9.08 0.46 9.29
N LEU A 182 8.19 -0.14 10.07
CA LEU A 182 7.00 -0.82 9.58
C LEU A 182 5.77 0.07 9.72
N VAL A 183 4.99 0.20 8.65
CA VAL A 183 3.67 0.83 8.68
C VAL A 183 2.62 -0.24 8.39
N LEU A 184 1.64 -0.35 9.28
CA LEU A 184 0.50 -1.27 9.17
C LEU A 184 -0.76 -0.44 8.93
N PHE A 185 -1.62 -0.85 8.00
CA PHE A 185 -2.91 -0.19 7.80
C PHE A 185 -3.99 -1.12 7.24
N ALA A 186 -5.26 -0.74 7.46
CA ALA A 186 -6.42 -1.46 6.94
C ALA A 186 -6.50 -1.31 5.42
N SER A 187 -6.42 -2.42 4.69
CA SER A 187 -6.20 -2.43 3.23
C SER A 187 -7.35 -1.78 2.45
N HIS A 188 -8.58 -2.02 2.90
CA HIS A 188 -9.79 -1.52 2.27
C HIS A 188 -10.20 -0.13 2.76
N ASP A 189 -9.83 0.22 3.99
CA ASP A 189 -10.42 1.37 4.69
C ASP A 189 -9.44 2.55 4.86
N THR A 190 -8.17 2.37 4.50
CA THR A 190 -7.16 3.43 4.60
C THR A 190 -6.78 3.94 3.21
N LEU A 191 -7.31 5.12 2.87
CA LEU A 191 -6.88 5.84 1.67
C LEU A 191 -5.44 6.28 1.85
N HIS A 192 -4.58 6.08 0.86
CA HIS A 192 -3.17 6.44 0.97
C HIS A 192 -2.50 6.66 -0.38
N ARG A 193 -1.37 7.37 -0.38
CA ARG A 193 -0.47 7.54 -1.54
C ARG A 193 0.98 7.52 -1.09
N ALA A 194 1.90 7.20 -2.00
CA ALA A 194 3.31 7.48 -1.79
C ALA A 194 3.66 8.81 -2.45
N LEU A 195 4.22 9.76 -1.70
CA LEU A 195 4.69 11.04 -2.23
C LEU A 195 5.92 10.85 -3.14
N PRO A 196 6.22 11.81 -4.03
CA PRO A 196 7.42 11.78 -4.88
C PRO A 196 8.69 11.58 -4.06
N ALA A 197 9.46 10.54 -4.39
CA ALA A 197 10.78 10.31 -3.82
C ALA A 197 11.85 10.91 -4.74
N GLN A 198 12.77 11.70 -4.18
CA GLN A 198 13.91 12.23 -4.94
C GLN A 198 15.06 11.23 -5.00
N ASN A 199 15.23 10.44 -3.95
CA ASN A 199 16.29 9.43 -3.81
C ASN A 199 15.78 8.00 -3.95
N VAL A 200 16.72 7.07 -4.11
CA VAL A 200 16.43 5.63 -4.27
C VAL A 200 15.74 5.10 -3.01
N ARG A 201 14.53 4.57 -3.18
CA ARG A 201 13.65 4.12 -2.10
C ARG A 201 13.28 2.66 -2.26
N PHE A 202 13.58 1.88 -1.23
CA PHE A 202 13.29 0.47 -1.08
C PHE A 202 12.14 0.26 -0.09
N CYS A 203 11.22 -0.62 -0.44
CA CYS A 203 10.26 -1.15 0.52
C CYS A 203 9.86 -2.60 0.20
N VAL A 204 9.42 -3.29 1.25
CA VAL A 204 8.77 -4.59 1.18
C VAL A 204 7.34 -4.41 1.64
N THR A 205 6.38 -4.87 0.84
CA THR A 205 4.96 -4.86 1.19
C THR A 205 4.48 -6.28 1.41
N LEU A 206 3.92 -6.56 2.59
CA LEU A 206 3.16 -7.77 2.86
C LEU A 206 1.68 -7.45 2.90
N TRP A 207 0.87 -8.34 2.35
CA TRP A 207 -0.58 -8.28 2.44
C TRP A 207 -1.11 -9.53 3.11
N PHE A 208 -2.07 -9.35 4.03
CA PHE A 208 -2.68 -10.44 4.79
C PHE A 208 -4.15 -10.56 4.44
N TYR A 209 -4.59 -11.76 4.09
CA TYR A 209 -5.92 -12.02 3.53
C TYR A 209 -6.74 -12.91 4.47
N ARG A 210 -8.06 -12.78 4.41
CA ARG A 210 -8.98 -13.60 5.19
C ARG A 210 -8.99 -15.06 4.74
N THR A 211 -8.78 -15.29 3.44
CA THR A 211 -8.73 -16.56 2.73
C THR A 211 -7.44 -16.61 1.90
N GLN A 212 -7.47 -17.10 0.66
CA GLN A 212 -6.35 -17.06 -0.27
C GLN A 212 -6.38 -15.76 -1.08
N PRO A 213 -5.23 -15.27 -1.61
CA PRO A 213 -5.22 -14.10 -2.48
C PRO A 213 -6.16 -14.32 -3.67
N GLY A 214 -7.05 -13.35 -3.93
CA GLY A 214 -8.10 -13.47 -4.96
C GLY A 214 -9.33 -14.28 -4.53
N GLY A 215 -9.46 -14.63 -3.25
CA GLY A 215 -10.60 -15.37 -2.71
C GLY A 215 -11.72 -14.45 -2.23
N GLY A 216 -12.80 -14.36 -3.01
CA GLY A 216 -14.13 -13.90 -2.60
C GLY A 216 -14.26 -12.43 -2.12
N ALA A 217 -15.46 -11.87 -2.25
CA ALA A 217 -15.76 -10.55 -1.70
C ALA A 217 -15.70 -10.57 -0.16
N ALA A 218 -15.15 -9.51 0.44
CA ALA A 218 -15.25 -9.29 1.87
C ALA A 218 -16.72 -9.06 2.28
N VAL A 219 -17.05 -9.37 3.54
CA VAL A 219 -18.39 -9.08 4.09
C VAL A 219 -18.62 -7.58 4.05
N ALA A 220 -19.72 -7.15 3.42
CA ALA A 220 -20.07 -5.75 3.26
C ALA A 220 -20.40 -5.12 4.62
N ASP A 221 -19.64 -4.10 4.99
CA ASP A 221 -19.95 -3.16 6.07
C ASP A 221 -20.37 -1.84 5.41
N GLU A 222 -21.67 -1.55 5.45
CA GLU A 222 -22.27 -0.40 4.76
C GLU A 222 -21.72 0.94 5.27
N THR A 223 -21.47 1.07 6.57
CA THR A 223 -20.88 2.28 7.15
C THR A 223 -19.47 2.51 6.61
N LYS A 224 -18.66 1.44 6.53
CA LYS A 224 -17.32 1.55 5.91
C LYS A 224 -17.40 1.80 4.40
N ALA A 225 -18.38 1.23 3.71
CA ALA A 225 -18.60 1.47 2.29
C ALA A 225 -18.92 2.93 1.99
N GLU A 226 -19.84 3.52 2.73
CA GLU A 226 -20.14 4.95 2.64
C GLU A 226 -18.91 5.80 2.97
N ARG A 227 -18.17 5.48 4.04
CA ARG A 227 -16.92 6.19 4.41
C ARG A 227 -15.88 6.18 3.29
N ARG A 228 -15.72 5.05 2.58
CA ARG A 228 -14.82 4.96 1.41
C ARG A 228 -15.28 5.84 0.24
N LEU A 229 -16.58 5.87 -0.03
CA LEU A 229 -17.16 6.74 -1.06
C LEU A 229 -16.98 8.22 -0.71
N MET A 230 -17.24 8.59 0.55
CA MET A 230 -17.00 9.93 1.06
C MET A 230 -15.53 10.32 0.93
N ALA A 231 -14.59 9.46 1.34
CA ALA A 231 -13.15 9.74 1.20
C ALA A 231 -12.73 9.93 -0.27
N ARG A 232 -13.21 9.08 -1.19
CA ARG A 232 -12.94 9.23 -2.65
C ARG A 232 -13.45 10.56 -3.18
N TYR A 233 -14.67 10.96 -2.79
CA TYR A 233 -15.26 12.22 -3.22
C TYR A 233 -14.52 13.41 -2.62
N ALA A 234 -14.31 13.41 -1.31
CA ALA A 234 -13.68 14.50 -0.57
C ALA A 234 -12.25 14.78 -1.07
N TYR A 235 -11.49 13.74 -1.42
CA TYR A 235 -10.13 13.85 -1.94
C TYR A 235 -10.04 13.78 -3.48
N ARG A 236 -11.15 13.89 -4.22
CA ARG A 236 -11.19 13.71 -5.69
C ARG A 236 -10.17 14.55 -6.45
N GLU A 237 -9.95 15.80 -6.05
CA GLU A 237 -9.00 16.71 -6.71
C GLU A 237 -7.55 16.31 -6.43
N ALA A 238 -7.24 16.02 -5.16
CA ALA A 238 -5.93 15.52 -4.76
C ALA A 238 -5.62 14.17 -5.42
N TRP A 239 -6.63 13.31 -5.58
CA TRP A 239 -6.54 12.02 -6.25
C TRP A 239 -6.21 12.22 -7.74
N GLY A 240 -6.96 13.08 -8.44
CA GLY A 240 -6.68 13.41 -9.83
C GLY A 240 -5.26 13.97 -10.04
N ARG A 241 -4.79 14.86 -9.16
CA ARG A 241 -3.40 15.35 -9.19
C ARG A 241 -2.39 14.23 -8.99
N SER A 242 -2.62 13.35 -8.02
CA SER A 242 -1.71 12.22 -7.74
C SER A 242 -1.61 11.23 -8.91
N ILE A 243 -2.68 11.05 -9.69
CA ILE A 243 -2.66 10.26 -10.94
C ILE A 243 -1.73 10.93 -11.97
N ARG A 244 -1.79 12.27 -12.13
CA ARG A 244 -0.89 12.99 -13.05
C ARG A 244 0.57 12.91 -12.62
N GLU A 245 0.85 13.07 -11.33
CA GLU A 245 2.21 13.05 -10.79
C GLU A 245 2.90 11.69 -10.95
N SER A 246 2.13 10.59 -10.87
CA SER A 246 2.68 9.23 -10.82
C SER A 246 3.03 8.62 -12.18
N HIS A 247 2.56 9.22 -13.28
CA HIS A 247 2.60 8.60 -14.60
C HIS A 247 3.10 9.60 -15.65
N ALA A 248 3.78 9.09 -16.68
CA ALA A 248 4.15 9.89 -17.84
C ALA A 248 2.91 10.28 -18.67
N PRO A 249 2.94 11.43 -19.38
CA PRO A 249 1.89 11.81 -20.33
C PRO A 249 1.65 10.74 -21.40
N GLY A 250 0.39 10.52 -21.76
CA GLY A 250 -0.01 9.59 -22.82
C GLY A 250 -1.44 9.08 -22.65
N GLU A 251 -1.92 8.33 -23.64
CA GLU A 251 -3.32 7.87 -23.71
C GLU A 251 -3.78 7.09 -22.48
N ALA A 252 -2.89 6.30 -21.87
CA ALA A 252 -3.22 5.55 -20.65
C ALA A 252 -3.48 6.48 -19.45
N LEU A 253 -2.74 7.59 -19.34
CA LEU A 253 -2.96 8.60 -18.31
C LEU A 253 -4.27 9.34 -18.55
N ASP A 254 -4.53 9.77 -19.78
CA ASP A 254 -5.77 10.47 -20.15
C ASP A 254 -6.99 9.59 -19.88
N ALA A 255 -6.89 8.30 -20.21
CA ALA A 255 -7.89 7.29 -19.86
C ALA A 255 -8.11 7.23 -18.34
N ALA A 256 -7.06 7.06 -17.55
CA ALA A 256 -7.18 6.98 -16.09
C ALA A 256 -7.82 8.22 -15.46
N LEU A 257 -7.48 9.42 -15.96
CA LEU A 257 -8.09 10.68 -15.50
C LEU A 257 -9.57 10.78 -15.89
N SER A 258 -9.93 10.30 -17.09
CA SER A 258 -11.32 10.23 -17.54
C SER A 258 -12.15 9.25 -16.71
N ASP A 259 -11.60 8.08 -16.36
CA ASP A 259 -12.26 7.11 -15.46
C ASP A 259 -12.47 7.72 -14.08
N HIS A 260 -11.42 8.35 -13.52
CA HIS A 260 -11.50 9.03 -12.23
C HIS A 260 -12.59 10.11 -12.19
N ALA A 261 -12.69 10.94 -13.24
CA ALA A 261 -13.74 11.96 -13.34
C ALA A 261 -15.14 11.34 -13.43
N SER A 262 -15.31 10.29 -14.24
CA SER A 262 -16.57 9.55 -14.38
C SER A 262 -17.00 8.92 -13.05
N ASP A 263 -16.08 8.25 -12.37
CA ASP A 263 -16.36 7.61 -11.08
C ASP A 263 -16.68 8.62 -10.00
N THR A 264 -16.01 9.78 -9.99
CA THR A 264 -16.32 10.89 -9.08
C THR A 264 -17.77 11.34 -9.21
N LEU A 265 -18.31 11.43 -10.44
CA LEU A 265 -19.71 11.80 -10.68
C LEU A 265 -20.68 10.72 -10.14
N LYS A 266 -20.41 9.45 -10.43
CA LYS A 266 -21.23 8.32 -9.92
C LYS A 266 -21.22 8.27 -8.40
N ILE A 267 -20.06 8.51 -7.79
CA ILE A 267 -19.91 8.56 -6.33
C ILE A 267 -20.75 9.71 -5.76
N ALA A 268 -20.71 10.89 -6.38
CA ALA A 268 -21.51 12.05 -5.96
C ALA A 268 -23.01 11.74 -5.97
N GLU A 269 -23.51 11.11 -7.03
CA GLU A 269 -24.91 10.68 -7.14
C GLU A 269 -25.26 9.65 -6.05
N ALA A 270 -24.39 8.66 -5.84
CA ALA A 270 -24.58 7.61 -4.86
C ALA A 270 -24.56 8.15 -3.41
N LEU A 271 -23.75 9.17 -3.11
CA LEU A 271 -23.72 9.84 -1.81
C LEU A 271 -24.98 10.70 -1.59
N LYS A 272 -25.41 11.47 -2.59
CA LYS A 272 -26.67 12.24 -2.53
C LYS A 272 -27.88 11.33 -2.30
N ALA A 273 -27.93 10.17 -2.97
CA ALA A 273 -29.00 9.19 -2.79
C ALA A 273 -29.05 8.61 -1.36
N ARG A 274 -27.93 8.65 -0.62
CA ARG A 274 -27.85 8.25 0.79
C ARG A 274 -28.09 9.42 1.76
N GLY A 275 -28.37 10.62 1.26
CA GLY A 275 -28.61 11.81 2.08
C GLY A 275 -27.35 12.51 2.58
N VAL A 276 -26.17 12.21 2.01
CA VAL A 276 -24.92 12.90 2.35
C VAL A 276 -24.90 14.30 1.70
N ASP A 277 -24.64 15.33 2.49
CA ASP A 277 -24.43 16.69 2.01
C ASP A 277 -23.01 16.84 1.44
N LEU A 278 -22.90 17.02 0.13
CA LEU A 278 -21.61 17.17 -0.54
C LEU A 278 -20.92 18.50 -0.24
N ALA A 279 -21.67 19.56 0.07
CA ALA A 279 -21.11 20.85 0.43
C ALA A 279 -20.46 20.79 1.83
N GLU A 280 -21.09 20.08 2.77
CA GLU A 280 -20.49 19.79 4.07
C GLU A 280 -19.23 18.95 3.90
N LEU A 281 -19.28 17.89 3.08
CA LEU A 281 -18.14 17.03 2.81
C LEU A 281 -16.95 17.78 2.17
N ASP A 282 -17.21 18.71 1.25
CA ASP A 282 -16.19 19.58 0.67
C ASP A 282 -15.56 20.50 1.71
N ALA A 283 -16.36 21.03 2.65
CA ALA A 283 -15.88 21.88 3.73
C ALA A 283 -14.99 21.14 4.75
N MET A 284 -15.09 19.81 4.85
CA MET A 284 -14.28 19.00 5.76
C MET A 284 -12.79 18.93 5.37
N ILE A 285 -12.44 19.11 4.09
CA ILE A 285 -11.06 18.96 3.58
C ILE A 285 -10.32 20.30 3.47
N ILE A 286 -11.03 21.42 3.57
CA ILE A 286 -10.47 22.78 3.39
C ILE A 286 -9.87 23.33 4.71
N LYS A 287 -10.00 22.61 5.83
CA LYS A 287 -9.41 22.97 7.14
C LYS A 287 -8.09 22.26 7.38
#